data_AF-A0A3E0MUY7-F1
#
_entry.id   AF-A0A3E0MUY7-F1
#
_cell.length_a   1.000
_cell.length_b   1.000
_cell.length_c   1.000
_cell.angle_alpha   90.00
_cell.angle_beta   90.00
_cell.angle_gamma   90.00
#
_symmetry.space_group_name_H-M   'P 1'
#
loop_
_entity.id
_entity.type
_entity.pdbx_description
1 polymer ?
#
loop_
_entity_poly.entity_id
_entity_poly.type
_entity_poly.pdbx_seq_one_letter_code
_entity_poly.pdbx_strand_id
1 'polypeptide(L)'
;MTKPSDELLKRTYAQDASIYQETPQDVAFPASAEEVVALIRSGKPLIPRAAGTSLAGQVVGDGTVLDTGRHMNAILRINVEERWAEVQPGVVRDELNYHLKEHGLFFGPNTSTSNRCMMGGMVGNNSSGSTSISYGTTREKLLGLELVTADGVLRAMGDIQSDGVRDIPSAVEDWLVQWQDAWRSQNLEAHFPDASIHRRNTGYAIDLIGNDADALLAVMCGSEGTLGITTKIRVALDPLPPAHVAVAALHYDSMDKAMGATPKLMAHTPYQLELMDRIILECTRESKEYASYRDFVQGDPAAILLVEVRGESEAELTEKLAALQCEHSYARAELFGDDSDKVWKLRAAGLGLLSNVPGDAKPVACIEDTAVRIDVLQEYIREFDALMQGFGQESVYYAHAGAGELHLRPILNLKTSEGVRLLYEISKASAELVKKYGGSLSGEHGDGRVRAAFIKDFYGPEVYPWMESFKKAWDPENQLNPGKIVGAKPMNEDLRYEVDREEPVLDTQFPFSEEGGFLRAVEKCNGSGDCRRLPFTGALMCPSYMASRDEWDSTRGRANVLRSVLTEQSIEGFKAPELAEAMQHCVGC
;
A
#
# COMPACT_ATOMS: atom_id res chain seq x y z
N MET A 1 27.34 -4.80 -16.01
CA MET A 1 26.31 -5.80 -16.35
C MET A 1 25.85 -5.52 -17.79
N THR A 2 25.40 -6.54 -18.51
CA THR A 2 24.79 -6.38 -19.84
C THR A 2 23.56 -5.46 -19.74
N LYS A 3 23.34 -4.63 -20.76
CA LYS A 3 22.12 -3.82 -20.83
C LYS A 3 20.93 -4.77 -21.00
N PRO A 4 19.87 -4.67 -20.17
CA PRO A 4 18.71 -5.54 -20.29
C PRO A 4 18.02 -5.35 -21.65
N SER A 5 17.45 -6.42 -22.22
CA SER A 5 16.59 -6.30 -23.39
C SER A 5 15.30 -5.53 -23.09
N ASP A 6 14.74 -4.87 -24.10
CA ASP A 6 13.49 -4.13 -23.95
C ASP A 6 12.32 -5.06 -23.56
N GLU A 7 12.28 -6.29 -24.10
CA GLU A 7 11.27 -7.30 -23.74
C GLU A 7 11.38 -7.73 -22.28
N LEU A 8 12.61 -7.96 -21.77
CA LEU A 8 12.80 -8.25 -20.35
C LEU A 8 12.24 -7.14 -19.47
N LEU A 9 12.58 -5.88 -19.78
CA LEU A 9 12.10 -4.73 -19.02
C LEU A 9 10.58 -4.62 -19.05
N LYS A 10 9.97 -4.73 -20.22
CA LYS A 10 8.51 -4.65 -20.38
C LYS A 10 7.78 -5.69 -19.55
N ARG A 11 8.18 -6.96 -19.64
CA ARG A 11 7.57 -8.05 -18.86
C ARG A 11 7.78 -7.88 -17.35
N THR A 12 8.98 -7.46 -16.96
CA THR A 12 9.35 -7.25 -15.54
C THR A 12 8.50 -6.16 -14.89
N TYR A 13 8.25 -5.07 -15.61
CA TYR A 13 7.60 -3.86 -15.11
C TYR A 13 6.08 -3.79 -15.40
N ALA A 14 5.50 -4.80 -16.05
CA ALA A 14 4.07 -4.84 -16.41
C ALA A 14 3.10 -4.96 -15.22
N GLN A 15 3.60 -5.21 -14.01
CA GLN A 15 2.78 -5.48 -12.82
C GLN A 15 3.35 -4.82 -11.56
N ASP A 16 2.48 -4.60 -10.59
CA ASP A 16 2.79 -4.38 -9.18
C ASP A 16 2.29 -5.56 -8.32
N ALA A 17 1.89 -5.33 -7.07
CA ALA A 17 1.31 -6.35 -6.20
C ALA A 17 -0.22 -6.46 -6.33
N SER A 18 -0.84 -5.69 -7.22
CA SER A 18 -2.28 -5.72 -7.49
C SER A 18 -2.66 -6.89 -8.40
N ILE A 19 -3.95 -6.92 -8.74
CA ILE A 19 -4.53 -7.90 -9.66
C ILE A 19 -4.34 -7.54 -11.14
N TYR A 20 -3.70 -6.42 -11.47
CA TYR A 20 -3.59 -5.91 -12.84
C TYR A 20 -2.26 -6.25 -13.51
N GLN A 21 -2.30 -6.36 -14.84
CA GLN A 21 -1.13 -6.45 -15.71
C GLN A 21 -1.35 -5.62 -16.97
N GLU A 22 -0.39 -4.76 -17.30
CA GLU A 22 -0.40 -4.02 -18.56
C GLU A 22 1.03 -3.81 -19.03
N THR A 23 1.30 -4.11 -20.30
CA THR A 23 2.67 -4.06 -20.84
C THR A 23 3.05 -2.60 -21.14
N PRO A 24 4.10 -2.04 -20.50
CA PRO A 24 4.50 -0.67 -20.76
C PRO A 24 5.13 -0.52 -22.14
N GLN A 25 5.03 0.68 -22.72
CA GLN A 25 5.72 1.03 -23.97
C GLN A 25 7.24 1.02 -23.81
N ASP A 26 7.72 1.60 -22.71
CA ASP A 26 9.13 1.81 -22.41
C ASP A 26 9.35 1.78 -20.88
N VAL A 27 10.59 1.58 -20.43
CA VAL A 27 10.98 1.72 -19.02
C VAL A 27 12.18 2.68 -18.94
N ALA A 28 12.07 3.70 -18.10
CA ALA A 28 13.07 4.73 -17.88
C ALA A 28 13.57 4.71 -16.43
N PHE A 29 14.86 4.99 -16.25
CA PHE A 29 15.54 5.05 -14.97
C PHE A 29 16.20 6.42 -14.81
N PRO A 30 15.44 7.50 -14.52
CA PRO A 30 16.04 8.82 -14.42
C PRO A 30 16.98 8.88 -13.22
N ALA A 31 18.09 9.61 -13.38
CA ALA A 31 19.08 9.86 -12.34
C ALA A 31 18.99 11.30 -11.78
N SER A 32 18.25 12.20 -12.43
CA SER A 32 18.14 13.60 -12.01
C SER A 32 16.79 14.23 -12.37
N ALA A 33 16.51 15.40 -11.79
CA ALA A 33 15.31 16.17 -12.11
C ALA A 33 15.27 16.63 -13.58
N GLU A 34 16.43 16.92 -14.18
CA GLU A 34 16.53 17.31 -15.59
C GLU A 34 16.13 16.17 -16.53
N GLU A 35 16.45 14.93 -16.19
CA GLU A 35 16.01 13.76 -16.96
C GLU A 35 14.49 13.54 -16.83
N VAL A 36 13.93 13.79 -15.64
CA VAL A 36 12.47 13.79 -15.45
C VAL A 36 11.79 14.88 -16.30
N VAL A 37 12.37 16.09 -16.34
CA VAL A 37 11.90 17.18 -17.23
C VAL A 37 11.95 16.76 -18.70
N ALA A 38 13.04 16.11 -19.13
CA ALA A 38 13.17 15.63 -20.51
C ALA A 38 12.10 14.57 -20.85
N LEU A 39 11.80 13.66 -19.92
CA LEU A 39 10.76 12.64 -20.09
C LEU A 39 9.37 13.27 -20.21
N ILE A 40 9.02 14.24 -19.35
CA ILE A 40 7.73 14.94 -19.44
C ILE A 40 7.60 15.69 -20.77
N ARG A 41 8.66 16.39 -21.20
CA ARG A 41 8.67 17.11 -22.49
C ARG A 41 8.59 16.21 -23.71
N SER A 42 8.78 14.90 -23.56
CA SER A 42 8.57 13.94 -24.66
C SER A 42 7.09 13.79 -25.03
N GLY A 43 6.17 14.19 -24.13
CA GLY A 43 4.72 14.11 -24.35
C GLY A 43 4.14 12.71 -24.23
N LYS A 44 4.94 11.69 -23.90
CA LYS A 44 4.47 10.33 -23.66
C LYS A 44 3.84 10.21 -22.27
N PRO A 45 2.78 9.39 -22.10
CA PRO A 45 2.28 9.07 -20.77
C PRO A 45 3.37 8.47 -19.88
N LEU A 46 3.49 8.97 -18.65
CA LEU A 46 4.48 8.53 -17.67
C LEU A 46 3.78 7.84 -16.49
N ILE A 47 4.34 6.71 -16.07
CA ILE A 47 3.86 5.93 -14.93
C ILE A 47 4.95 5.97 -13.85
N PRO A 48 4.87 6.90 -12.88
CA PRO A 48 5.85 6.98 -11.80
C PRO A 48 5.83 5.70 -10.98
N ARG A 49 7.00 5.11 -10.80
CA ARG A 49 7.18 3.88 -10.04
C ARG A 49 8.32 4.03 -9.05
N ALA A 50 8.04 3.67 -7.80
CA ALA A 50 9.06 3.48 -6.79
C ALA A 50 9.31 1.96 -6.62
N ALA A 51 8.99 1.39 -5.46
CA ALA A 51 9.18 -0.04 -5.21
C ALA A 51 8.18 -0.96 -5.94
N GLY A 52 7.06 -0.43 -6.45
CA GLY A 52 5.99 -1.22 -7.08
C GLY A 52 5.34 -2.23 -6.12
N THR A 53 5.23 -1.90 -4.84
CA THR A 53 4.60 -2.75 -3.80
C THR A 53 3.10 -2.51 -3.66
N SER A 54 2.50 -1.75 -4.57
CA SER A 54 1.12 -1.32 -4.43
C SER A 54 0.12 -2.43 -4.72
N LEU A 55 -1.00 -2.41 -4.01
CA LEU A 55 -2.07 -3.40 -4.10
C LEU A 55 -3.22 -2.96 -5.01
N ALA A 56 -3.23 -1.69 -5.45
CA ALA A 56 -4.35 -1.11 -6.18
C ALA A 56 -4.07 -0.79 -7.65
N GLY A 57 -2.89 -1.10 -8.20
CA GLY A 57 -2.58 -0.90 -9.62
C GLY A 57 -2.06 0.50 -9.98
N GLN A 58 -1.54 1.26 -9.00
CA GLN A 58 -1.03 2.62 -9.20
C GLN A 58 0.07 2.71 -10.24
N VAL A 59 0.89 1.68 -10.38
CA VAL A 59 2.09 1.69 -11.24
C VAL A 59 1.97 0.74 -12.43
N VAL A 60 0.74 0.40 -12.81
CA VAL A 60 0.39 -0.42 -13.98
C VAL A 60 -0.19 0.48 -15.07
N GLY A 61 0.29 0.31 -16.31
CA GLY A 61 -0.21 1.05 -17.48
C GLY A 61 0.65 0.82 -18.73
N ASP A 62 0.14 1.28 -19.87
CA ASP A 62 0.75 1.15 -21.21
C ASP A 62 1.73 2.27 -21.59
N GLY A 63 1.98 3.23 -20.71
CA GLY A 63 2.92 4.33 -20.91
C GLY A 63 4.40 3.97 -20.69
N THR A 64 5.23 4.98 -20.46
CA THR A 64 6.62 4.82 -20.02
C THR A 64 6.66 4.69 -18.50
N VAL A 65 7.10 3.53 -17.99
CA VAL A 65 7.32 3.36 -16.54
C VAL A 65 8.60 4.09 -16.14
N LEU A 66 8.49 4.97 -15.14
CA LEU A 66 9.60 5.77 -14.62
C LEU A 66 10.00 5.21 -13.25
N ASP A 67 11.04 4.38 -13.20
CA ASP A 67 11.56 3.79 -11.96
C ASP A 67 12.56 4.74 -11.28
N THR A 68 12.15 5.30 -10.15
CA THR A 68 12.97 6.20 -9.32
C THR A 68 13.91 5.45 -8.36
N GLY A 69 13.63 4.18 -8.07
CA GLY A 69 14.35 3.39 -7.07
C GLY A 69 15.77 3.02 -7.47
N ARG A 70 16.06 2.98 -8.78
CA ARG A 70 17.39 2.59 -9.29
C ARG A 70 18.46 3.65 -9.06
N HIS A 71 18.16 4.92 -9.35
CA HIS A 71 19.16 6.00 -9.36
C HIS A 71 18.80 7.20 -8.47
N MET A 72 17.53 7.42 -8.13
CA MET A 72 17.10 8.54 -7.28
C MET A 72 16.86 8.07 -5.85
N ASN A 73 17.87 7.50 -5.19
CA ASN A 73 17.75 6.86 -3.88
C ASN A 73 18.72 7.41 -2.82
N ALA A 74 19.15 8.67 -2.94
CA ALA A 74 20.01 9.32 -1.95
C ALA A 74 19.23 9.94 -0.78
N ILE A 75 19.74 9.74 0.43
CA ILE A 75 19.44 10.59 1.59
C ILE A 75 20.31 11.85 1.45
N LEU A 76 19.70 12.99 1.18
CA LEU A 76 20.40 14.21 0.80
C LEU A 76 20.88 14.99 2.02
N ARG A 77 20.03 15.10 3.05
CA ARG A 77 20.32 15.85 4.27
C ARG A 77 19.49 15.36 5.44
N ILE A 78 20.09 15.31 6.63
CA ILE A 78 19.40 15.10 7.90
C ILE A 78 19.71 16.30 8.79
N ASN A 79 18.68 16.94 9.31
CA ASN A 79 18.80 17.97 10.33
C ASN A 79 18.28 17.42 11.66
N VAL A 80 19.20 17.11 12.58
CA VAL A 80 18.89 16.52 13.89
C VAL A 80 18.27 17.55 14.83
N GLU A 81 18.69 18.82 14.74
CA GLU A 81 18.23 19.90 15.60
C GLU A 81 16.77 20.26 15.29
N GLU A 82 16.47 20.47 14.01
CA GLU A 82 15.12 20.81 13.53
C GLU A 82 14.26 19.58 13.21
N ARG A 83 14.81 18.37 13.35
CA ARG A 83 14.14 17.07 13.16
C ARG A 83 13.45 16.92 11.81
N TRP A 84 14.22 17.05 10.73
CA TRP A 84 13.75 16.75 9.38
C TRP A 84 14.80 16.05 8.53
N ALA A 85 14.37 15.34 7.49
CA ALA A 85 15.24 14.77 6.46
C ALA A 85 14.79 15.16 5.06
N GLU A 86 15.75 15.43 4.18
CA GLU A 86 15.55 15.57 2.73
C GLU A 86 16.07 14.31 2.03
N VAL A 87 15.22 13.71 1.22
CA VAL A 87 15.45 12.42 0.56
C VAL A 87 14.98 12.43 -0.88
N GLN A 88 15.61 11.64 -1.73
CA GLN A 88 15.08 11.33 -3.05
C GLN A 88 13.96 10.27 -2.97
N PRO A 89 13.04 10.21 -3.95
CA PRO A 89 11.86 9.33 -3.91
C PRO A 89 12.18 7.83 -3.80
N GLY A 90 13.35 7.38 -4.27
CA GLY A 90 13.78 5.98 -4.26
C GLY A 90 14.42 5.49 -2.96
N VAL A 91 14.55 6.35 -1.94
CA VAL A 91 15.08 5.94 -0.61
C VAL A 91 14.10 4.96 0.03
N VAL A 92 14.60 3.82 0.51
CA VAL A 92 13.78 2.86 1.28
C VAL A 92 13.54 3.41 2.69
N ARG A 93 12.31 3.30 3.21
CA ARG A 93 11.98 3.88 4.53
C ARG A 93 12.88 3.36 5.65
N ASP A 94 13.09 2.05 5.73
CA ASP A 94 13.95 1.49 6.79
C ASP A 94 15.44 1.79 6.58
N GLU A 95 15.86 2.15 5.36
CA GLU A 95 17.22 2.65 5.12
C GLU A 95 17.38 4.03 5.72
N LEU A 96 16.40 4.93 5.52
CA LEU A 96 16.37 6.22 6.21
C LEU A 96 16.42 6.03 7.73
N ASN A 97 15.57 5.16 8.28
CA ASN A 97 15.54 4.95 9.74
C ASN A 97 16.78 4.26 10.30
N TYR A 98 17.46 3.42 9.51
CA TYR A 98 18.75 2.87 9.89
C TYR A 98 19.77 3.99 10.16
N HIS A 99 19.80 5.01 9.31
CA HIS A 99 20.66 6.18 9.50
C HIS A 99 20.17 7.13 10.61
N LEU A 100 18.86 7.28 10.81
CA LEU A 100 18.33 8.16 11.85
C LEU A 100 18.50 7.63 13.28
N LYS A 101 18.59 6.31 13.44
CA LYS A 101 18.64 5.64 14.74
C LYS A 101 19.78 6.14 15.63
N GLU A 102 20.96 6.42 15.07
CA GLU A 102 22.11 6.92 15.82
C GLU A 102 21.90 8.33 16.40
N HIS A 103 20.94 9.08 15.85
CA HIS A 103 20.56 10.41 16.31
C HIS A 103 19.36 10.39 17.26
N GLY A 104 18.85 9.22 17.63
CA GLY A 104 17.65 9.11 18.47
C GLY A 104 16.37 9.56 17.76
N LEU A 105 16.36 9.53 16.42
CA LEU A 105 15.23 9.94 15.58
C LEU A 105 14.75 8.79 14.69
N PHE A 106 13.53 8.91 14.16
CA PHE A 106 13.00 8.04 13.11
C PHE A 106 11.87 8.74 12.32
N PHE A 107 11.55 8.23 11.14
CA PHE A 107 10.34 8.61 10.40
C PHE A 107 9.16 7.72 10.83
N GLY A 108 8.12 8.33 11.41
CA GLY A 108 7.00 7.71 12.12
C GLY A 108 6.21 6.62 11.36
N PRO A 109 5.65 6.93 10.17
CA PRO A 109 4.83 6.00 9.40
C PRO A 109 5.53 4.65 9.18
N ASN A 110 4.81 3.55 9.47
CA ASN A 110 5.37 2.20 9.55
C ASN A 110 4.48 1.16 8.86
N THR A 111 4.62 1.03 7.55
CA THR A 111 3.88 0.05 6.74
C THR A 111 4.45 -1.36 6.89
N SER A 112 3.68 -2.40 6.54
CA SER A 112 4.17 -3.79 6.43
C SER A 112 5.28 -3.96 5.38
N THR A 113 5.44 -2.96 4.50
CA THR A 113 6.44 -2.89 3.45
C THR A 113 7.64 -2.00 3.80
N SER A 114 7.78 -1.51 5.03
CA SER A 114 8.80 -0.53 5.47
C SER A 114 10.24 -0.80 4.98
N ASN A 115 10.63 -2.07 4.91
CA ASN A 115 11.98 -2.51 4.54
C ASN A 115 12.27 -2.54 3.03
N ARG A 116 11.30 -2.11 2.20
CA ARG A 116 11.36 -2.17 0.74
C ARG A 116 10.50 -1.09 0.05
N CYS A 117 9.46 -0.58 0.69
CA CYS A 117 8.74 0.59 0.21
C CYS A 117 9.65 1.80 0.25
N MET A 118 9.42 2.71 -0.69
CA MET A 118 10.26 3.87 -0.91
C MET A 118 9.46 5.15 -0.68
N MET A 119 10.16 6.22 -0.29
CA MET A 119 9.57 7.48 0.15
C MET A 119 8.63 8.10 -0.89
N GLY A 120 8.94 8.01 -2.18
CA GLY A 120 8.08 8.50 -3.27
C GLY A 120 6.74 7.76 -3.34
N GLY A 121 6.74 6.44 -3.12
CA GLY A 121 5.50 5.66 -3.03
C GLY A 121 4.69 5.98 -1.77
N MET A 122 5.37 6.20 -0.64
CA MET A 122 4.70 6.59 0.60
C MET A 122 4.01 7.95 0.49
N VAL A 123 4.66 8.94 -0.14
CA VAL A 123 4.05 10.24 -0.46
C VAL A 123 2.94 10.08 -1.50
N GLY A 124 3.17 9.29 -2.54
CA GLY A 124 2.18 9.02 -3.59
C GLY A 124 0.88 8.45 -3.05
N ASN A 125 0.94 7.54 -2.08
CA ASN A 125 -0.23 6.86 -1.52
C ASN A 125 -0.73 7.48 -0.20
N ASN A 126 -0.03 8.48 0.36
CA ASN A 126 -0.21 8.91 1.75
C ASN A 126 -0.23 7.71 2.73
N SER A 127 0.82 6.89 2.68
CA SER A 127 0.91 5.68 3.50
C SER A 127 0.99 6.01 4.99
N SER A 128 0.51 5.09 5.84
CA SER A 128 0.49 5.30 7.30
C SER A 128 1.09 4.13 8.08
N GLY A 129 0.42 2.98 8.12
CA GLY A 129 0.83 1.76 8.78
C GLY A 129 0.53 1.71 10.28
N SER A 130 1.02 0.70 10.99
CA SER A 130 0.52 0.32 12.33
C SER A 130 0.66 1.40 13.41
N THR A 131 1.60 2.31 13.24
CA THR A 131 1.92 3.38 14.21
C THR A 131 1.15 4.68 13.96
N SER A 132 0.22 4.75 13.00
CA SER A 132 -0.43 6.01 12.62
C SER A 132 -1.18 6.69 13.76
N ILE A 133 -1.77 5.92 14.69
CA ILE A 133 -2.50 6.49 15.84
C ILE A 133 -1.57 7.22 16.82
N SER A 134 -0.26 6.93 16.76
CA SER A 134 0.76 7.57 17.59
C SER A 134 1.56 8.63 16.84
N TYR A 135 1.80 8.44 15.54
CA TYR A 135 2.71 9.29 14.76
C TYR A 135 2.09 9.97 13.55
N GLY A 136 0.84 9.69 13.20
CA GLY A 136 0.25 10.24 11.99
C GLY A 136 0.59 9.47 10.71
N THR A 137 0.18 10.07 9.60
CA THR A 137 0.32 9.61 8.22
C THR A 137 1.51 10.27 7.52
N THR A 138 1.85 9.81 6.32
CA THR A 138 2.91 10.47 5.52
C THR A 138 2.57 11.93 5.20
N ARG A 139 1.30 12.25 4.96
CA ARG A 139 0.81 13.62 4.72
C ARG A 139 1.10 14.55 5.89
N GLU A 140 0.85 14.09 7.12
CA GLU A 140 1.11 14.89 8.33
C GLU A 140 2.61 15.09 8.60
N LYS A 141 3.47 14.25 8.01
CA LYS A 141 4.93 14.37 8.10
C LYS A 141 5.53 15.13 6.93
N LEU A 142 4.78 15.49 5.91
CA LEU A 142 5.31 16.13 4.72
C LEU A 142 5.54 17.62 4.96
N LEU A 143 6.80 18.06 4.85
CA LEU A 143 7.18 19.46 5.05
C LEU A 143 7.41 20.20 3.73
N GLY A 144 7.81 19.49 2.68
CA GLY A 144 7.98 20.07 1.36
C GLY A 144 8.28 19.06 0.26
N LEU A 145 8.08 19.48 -0.98
CA LEU A 145 8.27 18.67 -2.19
C LEU A 145 8.99 19.46 -3.28
N GLU A 146 9.89 18.79 -3.97
CA GLU A 146 10.36 19.18 -5.29
C GLU A 146 9.77 18.19 -6.29
N LEU A 147 9.18 18.71 -7.37
CA LEU A 147 8.47 17.91 -8.36
C LEU A 147 8.53 18.55 -9.72
N VAL A 148 8.44 17.74 -10.77
CA VAL A 148 8.25 18.22 -12.14
C VAL A 148 6.78 18.09 -12.53
N THR A 149 6.17 19.20 -12.93
CA THR A 149 4.77 19.25 -13.37
C THR A 149 4.62 18.97 -14.86
N ALA A 150 3.39 18.74 -15.34
CA ALA A 150 3.11 18.31 -16.72
C ALA A 150 3.58 19.31 -17.81
N ASP A 151 3.77 20.58 -17.45
CA ASP A 151 4.36 21.60 -18.32
C ASP A 151 5.90 21.50 -18.42
N GLY A 152 6.52 20.51 -17.78
CA GLY A 152 7.95 20.26 -17.81
C GLY A 152 8.76 21.29 -17.05
N VAL A 153 8.20 21.83 -15.96
CA VAL A 153 8.86 22.79 -15.06
C VAL A 153 9.12 22.13 -13.69
N LEU A 154 10.33 22.31 -13.18
CA LEU A 154 10.70 21.92 -11.82
C LEU A 154 10.12 22.94 -10.82
N ARG A 155 9.35 22.44 -9.86
CA ARG A 155 8.67 23.24 -8.84
C ARG A 155 9.04 22.83 -7.44
N ALA A 156 8.92 23.77 -6.52
CA ALA A 156 9.14 23.58 -5.09
C ALA A 156 7.91 24.03 -4.30
N MET A 157 7.42 23.19 -3.39
CA MET A 157 6.30 23.48 -2.49
C MET A 157 6.69 23.22 -1.04
N GLY A 158 6.14 24.02 -0.14
CA GLY A 158 6.44 23.92 1.30
C GLY A 158 7.86 24.35 1.66
N ASP A 159 8.31 23.90 2.81
CA ASP A 159 9.65 24.14 3.33
C ASP A 159 10.61 23.08 2.78
N ILE A 160 11.22 23.39 1.63
CA ILE A 160 12.23 22.55 1.00
C ILE A 160 13.27 23.42 0.29
N GLN A 161 14.53 22.95 0.29
CA GLN A 161 15.59 23.60 -0.46
C GLN A 161 15.61 23.07 -1.91
N SER A 162 15.32 23.96 -2.86
CA SER A 162 15.18 23.63 -4.27
C SER A 162 15.49 24.83 -5.17
N ASP A 163 16.01 24.55 -6.36
CA ASP A 163 16.17 25.51 -7.46
C ASP A 163 14.90 25.63 -8.33
N GLY A 164 13.88 24.81 -8.05
CA GLY A 164 12.57 24.87 -8.70
C GLY A 164 11.80 26.15 -8.36
N VAL A 165 10.94 26.58 -9.28
CA VAL A 165 10.09 27.75 -9.04
C VAL A 165 8.99 27.42 -8.03
N ARG A 166 8.54 28.41 -7.25
CA ARG A 166 7.48 28.20 -6.24
C ARG A 166 6.07 28.44 -6.79
N ASP A 167 5.97 29.13 -7.91
CA ASP A 167 4.69 29.39 -8.58
C ASP A 167 4.10 28.07 -9.09
N ILE A 168 2.80 27.91 -8.88
CA ILE A 168 2.01 26.77 -9.39
C ILE A 168 1.40 27.13 -10.75
N PRO A 169 0.92 26.15 -11.54
CA PRO A 169 0.28 26.47 -12.82
C PRO A 169 -0.93 27.39 -12.63
N SER A 170 -1.11 28.40 -13.47
CA SER A 170 -2.21 29.38 -13.34
C SER A 170 -3.59 28.73 -13.35
N ALA A 171 -3.77 27.64 -14.10
CA ALA A 171 -5.01 26.88 -14.10
C ALA A 171 -5.32 26.26 -12.73
N VAL A 172 -4.29 25.92 -11.93
CA VAL A 172 -4.45 25.45 -10.56
C VAL A 172 -4.84 26.61 -9.65
N GLU A 173 -4.19 27.78 -9.79
CA GLU A 173 -4.58 28.99 -9.04
C GLU A 173 -6.06 29.34 -9.25
N ASP A 174 -6.49 29.37 -10.52
CA ASP A 174 -7.88 29.62 -10.91
C ASP A 174 -8.83 28.56 -10.32
N TRP A 175 -8.40 27.30 -10.31
CA TRP A 175 -9.18 26.19 -9.74
C TRP A 175 -9.33 26.35 -8.23
N LEU A 176 -8.26 26.72 -7.50
CA LEU A 176 -8.29 26.89 -6.04
C LEU A 176 -9.30 27.97 -5.63
N VAL A 177 -9.35 29.09 -6.35
CA VAL A 177 -10.33 30.16 -6.11
C VAL A 177 -11.75 29.65 -6.31
N GLN A 178 -12.02 28.98 -7.44
CA GLN A 178 -13.34 28.44 -7.75
C GLN A 178 -13.79 27.38 -6.74
N TRP A 179 -12.86 26.51 -6.31
CA TRP A 179 -13.13 25.48 -5.31
C TRP A 179 -13.45 26.10 -3.94
N GLN A 180 -12.70 27.11 -3.51
CA GLN A 180 -12.96 27.82 -2.25
C GLN A 180 -14.34 28.49 -2.24
N ASP A 181 -14.75 29.11 -3.34
CA ASP A 181 -16.07 29.71 -3.46
C ASP A 181 -17.18 28.67 -3.45
N ALA A 182 -16.99 27.54 -4.15
CA ALA A 182 -17.94 26.44 -4.17
C ALA A 182 -18.06 25.75 -2.80
N TRP A 183 -16.94 25.50 -2.12
CA TRP A 183 -16.87 24.91 -0.79
C TRP A 183 -17.73 25.69 0.22
N ARG A 184 -17.56 27.02 0.24
CA ARG A 184 -18.30 27.92 1.16
C ARG A 184 -19.78 28.05 0.83
N SER A 185 -20.16 27.90 -0.44
CA SER A 185 -21.52 28.19 -0.92
C SER A 185 -22.41 26.95 -1.09
N GLN A 186 -21.83 25.76 -1.21
CA GLN A 186 -22.56 24.54 -1.63
C GLN A 186 -22.54 23.40 -0.60
N ASN A 187 -22.02 23.61 0.60
CA ASN A 187 -21.96 22.59 1.67
C ASN A 187 -21.28 21.28 1.20
N LEU A 188 -20.19 21.41 0.43
CA LEU A 188 -19.51 20.27 -0.19
C LEU A 188 -18.89 19.32 0.84
N GLU A 189 -18.61 19.79 2.06
CA GLU A 189 -18.09 18.98 3.17
C GLU A 189 -18.93 17.73 3.44
N ALA A 190 -20.26 17.83 3.32
CA ALA A 190 -21.18 16.71 3.57
C ALA A 190 -21.04 15.53 2.59
N HIS A 191 -20.31 15.71 1.49
CA HIS A 191 -20.06 14.68 0.48
C HIS A 191 -18.74 13.93 0.69
N PHE A 192 -17.90 14.39 1.61
CA PHE A 192 -16.62 13.74 1.93
C PHE A 192 -16.77 12.72 3.06
N PRO A 193 -15.82 11.77 3.19
CA PRO A 193 -15.71 10.93 4.39
C PRO A 193 -15.66 11.78 5.66
N ASP A 194 -16.19 11.26 6.75
CA ASP A 194 -16.22 11.94 8.05
C ASP A 194 -14.81 12.42 8.45
N ALA A 195 -14.68 13.70 8.75
CA ALA A 195 -13.39 14.34 9.01
C ALA A 195 -12.67 13.81 10.27
N SER A 196 -13.39 13.12 11.17
CA SER A 196 -12.78 12.44 12.33
C SER A 196 -12.06 11.14 11.97
N ILE A 197 -12.29 10.60 10.76
CA ILE A 197 -11.54 9.45 10.26
C ILE A 197 -10.13 9.93 9.91
N HIS A 198 -9.17 9.48 10.71
CA HIS A 198 -7.77 9.89 10.59
C HIS A 198 -7.13 9.43 9.26
N ARG A 199 -7.44 8.21 8.83
CA ARG A 199 -6.93 7.62 7.58
C ARG A 199 -7.95 7.75 6.45
N ARG A 200 -7.76 8.75 5.60
CA ARG A 200 -8.66 8.99 4.46
C ARG A 200 -7.89 9.43 3.21
N ASN A 201 -8.01 8.60 2.18
CA ASN A 201 -7.33 8.69 0.89
C ASN A 201 -8.26 8.26 -0.27
N THR A 202 -9.58 8.49 -0.15
CA THR A 202 -10.53 8.28 -1.26
C THR A 202 -10.53 9.50 -2.16
N GLY A 203 -10.00 9.37 -3.37
CA GLY A 203 -9.80 10.48 -4.29
C GLY A 203 -8.73 11.48 -3.82
N TYR A 204 -8.68 12.63 -4.48
CA TYR A 204 -7.86 13.73 -3.99
C TYR A 204 -8.48 14.31 -2.71
N ALA A 205 -7.64 14.58 -1.70
CA ALA A 205 -8.04 15.20 -0.43
C ALA A 205 -8.34 16.71 -0.56
N ILE A 206 -9.10 17.10 -1.58
CA ILE A 206 -9.42 18.51 -1.90
C ILE A 206 -10.31 19.18 -0.84
N ASP A 207 -10.95 18.41 0.03
CA ASP A 207 -11.61 18.93 1.23
C ASP A 207 -10.63 19.64 2.18
N LEU A 208 -9.36 19.20 2.21
CA LEU A 208 -8.32 19.91 2.96
C LEU A 208 -8.12 21.32 2.43
N ILE A 209 -8.11 21.49 1.09
CA ILE A 209 -8.06 22.81 0.47
C ILE A 209 -9.32 23.59 0.81
N GLY A 210 -10.49 22.95 0.82
CA GLY A 210 -11.76 23.61 1.17
C GLY A 210 -11.71 24.22 2.58
N ASN A 211 -11.19 23.46 3.54
CA ASN A 211 -11.03 23.87 4.94
C ASN A 211 -9.88 24.85 5.17
N ASP A 212 -8.80 24.72 4.41
CA ASP A 212 -7.61 25.55 4.49
C ASP A 212 -7.02 25.78 3.09
N ALA A 213 -7.09 27.02 2.60
CA ALA A 213 -6.64 27.38 1.26
C ALA A 213 -5.14 27.11 1.02
N ASP A 214 -4.34 27.00 2.10
CA ASP A 214 -2.90 26.75 2.03
C ASP A 214 -2.54 25.25 2.06
N ALA A 215 -3.54 24.35 2.14
CA ALA A 215 -3.33 22.91 2.27
C ALA A 215 -2.86 22.19 1.00
N LEU A 216 -2.47 22.92 -0.06
CA LEU A 216 -2.11 22.32 -1.35
C LEU A 216 -0.98 21.29 -1.24
N LEU A 217 0.06 21.56 -0.44
CA LEU A 217 1.15 20.60 -0.20
C LEU A 217 0.62 19.28 0.36
N ALA A 218 -0.33 19.34 1.29
CA ALA A 218 -0.92 18.15 1.90
C ALA A 218 -1.74 17.34 0.88
N VAL A 219 -2.39 18.00 -0.08
CA VAL A 219 -3.13 17.35 -1.18
C VAL A 219 -2.20 16.69 -2.20
N MET A 220 -0.97 17.19 -2.38
CA MET A 220 0.02 16.50 -3.20
C MET A 220 0.38 15.11 -2.64
N CYS A 221 0.26 14.90 -1.33
CA CYS A 221 0.40 13.60 -0.68
C CYS A 221 -0.89 12.78 -0.82
N GLY A 222 -0.81 11.61 -1.48
CA GLY A 222 -1.97 10.84 -1.91
C GLY A 222 -2.38 11.08 -3.37
N SER A 223 -1.58 11.84 -4.14
CA SER A 223 -1.86 12.12 -5.55
C SER A 223 -1.46 11.01 -6.51
N GLU A 224 -0.79 9.95 -6.04
CA GLU A 224 -0.37 8.80 -6.86
C GLU A 224 0.45 9.17 -8.11
N GLY A 225 1.14 10.32 -8.07
CA GLY A 225 1.95 10.81 -9.19
C GLY A 225 1.13 11.33 -10.37
N THR A 226 -0.17 11.56 -10.20
CA THR A 226 -1.04 12.12 -11.23
C THR A 226 -0.89 13.64 -11.37
N LEU A 227 -0.37 14.33 -10.36
CA LEU A 227 -0.27 15.80 -10.35
C LEU A 227 1.16 16.31 -10.58
N GLY A 228 2.15 15.42 -10.56
CA GLY A 228 3.56 15.74 -10.74
C GLY A 228 4.46 14.55 -10.42
N ILE A 229 5.69 14.57 -10.92
CA ILE A 229 6.71 13.56 -10.63
C ILE A 229 7.67 14.11 -9.58
N THR A 230 7.61 13.56 -8.37
CA THR A 230 8.46 13.98 -7.24
C THR A 230 9.93 13.64 -7.47
N THR A 231 10.82 14.58 -7.21
CA THR A 231 12.29 14.43 -7.31
C THR A 231 13.00 14.58 -5.96
N LYS A 232 12.39 15.30 -5.01
CA LYS A 232 12.91 15.49 -3.64
C LYS A 232 11.75 15.62 -2.65
N ILE A 233 11.93 15.08 -1.45
CA ILE A 233 10.93 15.09 -0.38
C ILE A 233 11.59 15.57 0.90
N ARG A 234 11.00 16.54 1.60
CA ARG A 234 11.35 16.86 2.98
C ARG A 234 10.28 16.32 3.92
N VAL A 235 10.70 15.52 4.90
CA VAL A 235 9.82 14.95 5.93
C VAL A 235 10.25 15.34 7.33
N ALA A 236 9.26 15.52 8.22
CA ALA A 236 9.44 15.64 9.65
C ALA A 236 9.85 14.30 10.27
N LEU A 237 10.66 14.35 11.32
CA LEU A 237 11.16 13.21 12.07
C LEU A 237 10.66 13.24 13.52
N ASP A 238 10.51 12.06 14.09
CA ASP A 238 10.05 11.83 15.44
C ASP A 238 11.21 11.37 16.34
N PRO A 239 11.21 11.71 17.64
CA PRO A 239 12.10 11.06 18.60
C PRO A 239 11.78 9.57 18.68
N LEU A 240 12.78 8.74 18.96
CA LEU A 240 12.56 7.32 19.22
C LEU A 240 11.49 7.13 20.31
N PRO A 241 10.61 6.13 20.16
CA PRO A 241 9.59 5.84 21.15
C PRO A 241 10.17 5.40 22.49
N PRO A 242 9.36 5.43 23.57
CA PRO A 242 9.75 4.90 24.85
C PRO A 242 10.21 3.44 24.73
N ALA A 243 11.25 3.09 25.49
CA ALA A 243 11.99 1.83 25.35
C ALA A 243 11.25 0.62 25.94
N HIS A 244 10.40 0.83 26.95
CA HIS A 244 9.63 -0.26 27.55
C HIS A 244 8.35 -0.49 26.75
N VAL A 245 8.19 -1.71 26.24
CA VAL A 245 7.08 -2.13 25.39
C VAL A 245 6.40 -3.36 25.99
N ALA A 246 5.07 -3.37 25.97
CA ALA A 246 4.27 -4.57 26.21
C ALA A 246 3.10 -4.64 25.25
N VAL A 247 2.66 -5.87 24.99
CA VAL A 247 1.49 -6.16 24.18
C VAL A 247 0.50 -6.97 24.99
N ALA A 248 -0.72 -6.47 25.11
CA ALA A 248 -1.86 -7.23 25.61
C ALA A 248 -2.59 -7.87 24.41
N ALA A 249 -2.59 -9.20 24.36
CA ALA A 249 -3.32 -9.98 23.36
C ALA A 249 -4.67 -10.45 23.94
N LEU A 250 -5.76 -9.84 23.49
CA LEU A 250 -7.13 -10.05 23.95
C LEU A 250 -7.89 -10.95 22.98
N HIS A 251 -8.40 -12.08 23.46
CA HIS A 251 -8.96 -13.15 22.65
C HIS A 251 -10.50 -13.13 22.64
N TYR A 252 -11.09 -13.13 21.45
CA TYR A 252 -12.52 -13.05 21.24
C TYR A 252 -13.04 -14.25 20.42
N ASP A 253 -14.25 -14.70 20.75
CA ASP A 253 -14.96 -15.78 20.05
C ASP A 253 -15.76 -15.29 18.82
N SER A 254 -15.83 -13.98 18.58
CA SER A 254 -16.38 -13.38 17.36
C SER A 254 -15.70 -12.07 16.98
N MET A 255 -15.70 -11.76 15.68
CA MET A 255 -15.24 -10.46 15.15
C MET A 255 -16.05 -9.30 15.73
N ASP A 256 -17.38 -9.49 15.83
CA ASP A 256 -18.31 -8.52 16.41
C ASP A 256 -17.90 -8.01 17.81
N LYS A 257 -17.52 -8.93 18.70
CA LYS A 257 -17.09 -8.56 20.07
C LYS A 257 -15.74 -7.84 20.06
N ALA A 258 -14.81 -8.27 19.21
CA ALA A 258 -13.52 -7.59 19.06
C ALA A 258 -13.71 -6.15 18.56
N MET A 259 -14.54 -5.94 17.53
CA MET A 259 -14.84 -4.58 17.04
C MET A 259 -15.55 -3.73 18.09
N GLY A 260 -16.50 -4.31 18.84
CA GLY A 260 -17.17 -3.61 19.94
C GLY A 260 -16.24 -3.17 21.08
N ALA A 261 -15.12 -3.87 21.31
CA ALA A 261 -14.14 -3.50 22.33
C ALA A 261 -13.22 -2.34 21.90
N THR A 262 -13.09 -2.09 20.60
CA THR A 262 -12.09 -1.18 20.01
C THR A 262 -12.21 0.27 20.53
N PRO A 263 -13.40 0.90 20.58
CA PRO A 263 -13.53 2.28 21.08
C PRO A 263 -13.07 2.46 22.53
N LYS A 264 -13.38 1.48 23.40
CA LYS A 264 -12.99 1.52 24.82
C LYS A 264 -11.49 1.36 24.98
N LEU A 265 -10.87 0.48 24.20
CA LEU A 265 -9.41 0.33 24.19
C LEU A 265 -8.72 1.60 23.69
N MET A 266 -9.25 2.25 22.65
CA MET A 266 -8.72 3.52 22.14
C MET A 266 -8.78 4.66 23.13
N ALA A 267 -9.75 4.66 24.06
CA ALA A 267 -9.82 5.65 25.14
C ALA A 267 -8.60 5.62 26.09
N HIS A 268 -7.83 4.53 26.09
CA HIS A 268 -6.56 4.41 26.84
C HIS A 268 -5.33 4.87 26.04
N THR A 269 -5.51 5.45 24.86
CA THR A 269 -4.41 5.94 23.98
C THR A 269 -3.31 4.89 23.77
N PRO A 270 -3.66 3.69 23.26
CA PRO A 270 -2.67 2.66 22.99
C PRO A 270 -1.69 3.17 21.94
N TYR A 271 -0.47 2.65 21.99
CA TYR A 271 0.55 3.02 21.03
C TYR A 271 0.27 2.38 19.65
N GLN A 272 -0.25 1.15 19.65
CA GLN A 272 -0.80 0.43 18.49
C GLN A 272 -2.03 -0.38 18.96
N LEU A 273 -3.04 -0.51 18.09
CA LEU A 273 -4.21 -1.37 18.33
C LEU A 273 -4.55 -2.09 17.02
N GLU A 274 -4.12 -3.35 16.94
CA GLU A 274 -4.18 -4.18 15.73
C GLU A 274 -5.10 -5.39 15.94
N LEU A 275 -5.59 -5.98 14.85
CA LEU A 275 -6.37 -7.21 14.88
C LEU A 275 -5.75 -8.31 14.02
N MET A 276 -5.79 -9.55 14.52
CA MET A 276 -5.54 -10.78 13.76
C MET A 276 -6.76 -11.70 13.83
N ASP A 277 -7.22 -12.21 12.70
CA ASP A 277 -8.35 -13.15 12.63
C ASP A 277 -7.92 -14.62 12.70
N ARG A 278 -8.91 -15.51 12.72
CA ARG A 278 -8.69 -16.96 12.68
C ARG A 278 -7.88 -17.41 11.47
N ILE A 279 -8.17 -16.90 10.26
CA ILE A 279 -7.52 -17.40 9.03
C ILE A 279 -6.01 -17.11 9.06
N ILE A 280 -5.60 -15.92 9.49
CA ILE A 280 -4.17 -15.58 9.65
C ILE A 280 -3.54 -16.44 10.76
N LEU A 281 -4.26 -16.67 11.86
CA LEU A 281 -3.78 -17.54 12.92
C LEU A 281 -3.59 -18.99 12.44
N GLU A 282 -4.48 -19.50 11.59
CA GLU A 282 -4.32 -20.82 10.97
C GLU A 282 -3.15 -20.85 9.98
N CYS A 283 -3.04 -19.84 9.10
CA CYS A 283 -1.92 -19.74 8.16
C CYS A 283 -0.54 -19.72 8.86
N THR A 284 -0.48 -19.12 10.05
CA THR A 284 0.76 -19.08 10.84
C THR A 284 1.03 -20.36 11.62
N ARG A 285 0.02 -21.21 11.89
CA ARG A 285 0.18 -22.51 12.56
C ARG A 285 0.98 -23.50 11.70
N GLU A 286 0.76 -23.48 10.39
CA GLU A 286 1.44 -24.36 9.43
C GLU A 286 2.83 -23.86 8.99
N SER A 287 3.20 -22.63 9.35
CA SER A 287 4.51 -22.07 9.00
C SER A 287 5.62 -22.56 9.93
N LYS A 288 6.69 -23.13 9.36
CA LYS A 288 7.87 -23.60 10.12
C LYS A 288 8.52 -22.52 10.98
N GLU A 289 8.53 -21.26 10.50
CA GLU A 289 9.11 -20.14 11.24
C GLU A 289 8.14 -19.63 12.31
N TYR A 290 6.91 -19.33 11.89
CA TYR A 290 5.96 -18.59 12.71
C TYR A 290 5.17 -19.44 13.71
N ALA A 291 5.17 -20.77 13.56
CA ALA A 291 4.57 -21.66 14.56
C ALA A 291 5.16 -21.44 15.95
N SER A 292 6.46 -21.11 16.04
CA SER A 292 7.17 -20.82 17.29
C SER A 292 6.82 -19.48 17.94
N TYR A 293 6.07 -18.60 17.25
CA TYR A 293 5.70 -17.27 17.75
C TYR A 293 4.26 -17.22 18.31
N ARG A 294 3.59 -18.38 18.40
CA ARG A 294 2.16 -18.50 18.71
C ARG A 294 1.87 -18.87 20.17
N ASP A 295 2.86 -18.90 21.05
CA ASP A 295 2.72 -19.33 22.45
C ASP A 295 1.66 -18.53 23.24
N PHE A 296 1.37 -17.30 22.81
CA PHE A 296 0.37 -16.42 23.42
C PHE A 296 -1.08 -16.76 23.04
N VAL A 297 -1.29 -17.57 22.00
CA VAL A 297 -2.62 -17.89 21.46
C VAL A 297 -3.32 -18.90 22.37
N GLN A 298 -4.40 -18.48 23.02
CA GLN A 298 -5.18 -19.29 23.95
C GLN A 298 -6.54 -19.69 23.37
N GLY A 299 -6.84 -20.99 23.40
CA GLY A 299 -8.09 -21.54 22.86
C GLY A 299 -8.14 -21.51 21.32
N ASP A 300 -9.32 -21.19 20.79
CA ASP A 300 -9.58 -21.09 19.34
C ASP A 300 -10.26 -19.74 18.99
N PRO A 301 -9.52 -18.63 19.09
CA PRO A 301 -10.08 -17.30 18.90
C PRO A 301 -10.57 -17.11 17.47
N ALA A 302 -11.72 -16.45 17.31
CA ALA A 302 -12.13 -15.90 16.03
C ALA A 302 -11.32 -14.64 15.69
N ALA A 303 -10.92 -13.89 16.72
CA ALA A 303 -10.08 -12.71 16.59
C ALA A 303 -9.22 -12.49 17.85
N ILE A 304 -8.03 -11.89 17.65
CA ILE A 304 -7.19 -11.38 18.72
C ILE A 304 -6.96 -9.88 18.47
N LEU A 305 -7.30 -9.04 19.46
CA LEU A 305 -6.85 -7.65 19.49
C LEU A 305 -5.49 -7.57 20.18
N LEU A 306 -4.54 -6.92 19.53
CA LEU A 306 -3.18 -6.69 20.01
C LEU A 306 -3.05 -5.22 20.41
N VAL A 307 -2.96 -4.96 21.71
CA VAL A 307 -2.85 -3.61 22.27
C VAL A 307 -1.41 -3.37 22.68
N GLU A 308 -0.67 -2.53 21.96
CA GLU A 308 0.65 -2.09 22.39
C GLU A 308 0.52 -0.93 23.37
N VAL A 309 1.21 -1.05 24.50
CA VAL A 309 1.48 0.07 25.39
C VAL A 309 2.97 0.27 25.53
N ARG A 310 3.37 1.53 25.70
CA ARG A 310 4.77 1.90 25.93
C ARG A 310 4.89 2.78 27.17
N GLY A 311 6.05 2.75 27.82
CA GLY A 311 6.34 3.60 28.97
C GLY A 311 7.83 3.91 29.12
N GLU A 312 8.13 4.89 29.95
CA GLU A 312 9.49 5.27 30.36
C GLU A 312 10.02 4.36 31.49
N SER A 313 9.16 3.51 32.06
CA SER A 313 9.53 2.53 33.09
C SER A 313 8.62 1.30 33.07
N GLU A 314 9.07 0.20 33.67
CA GLU A 314 8.25 -1.01 33.87
C GLU A 314 7.00 -0.76 34.73
N ALA A 315 7.09 0.18 35.68
CA ALA A 315 5.96 0.55 36.54
C ALA A 315 4.85 1.23 35.74
N GLU A 316 5.20 2.20 34.88
CA GLU A 316 4.25 2.86 33.98
C GLU A 316 3.62 1.85 33.01
N LEU A 317 4.42 0.92 32.48
CA LEU A 317 3.94 -0.13 31.59
C LEU A 317 2.90 -1.02 32.27
N THR A 318 3.18 -1.42 33.52
CA THR A 318 2.28 -2.22 34.35
C THR A 318 0.98 -1.48 34.65
N GLU A 319 1.04 -0.19 34.96
CA GLU A 319 -0.13 0.65 35.21
C GLU A 319 -1.02 0.75 33.96
N LYS A 320 -0.41 1.04 32.80
CA LYS A 320 -1.13 1.10 31.51
C LYS A 320 -1.80 -0.23 31.17
N LEU A 321 -1.10 -1.35 31.34
CA LEU A 321 -1.68 -2.68 31.16
C LEU A 321 -2.84 -2.93 32.12
N ALA A 322 -2.69 -2.65 33.41
CA ALA A 322 -3.73 -2.86 34.41
C ALA A 322 -4.99 -2.04 34.14
N ALA A 323 -4.85 -0.87 33.49
CA ALA A 323 -5.97 -0.02 33.11
C ALA A 323 -6.81 -0.59 31.94
N LEU A 324 -6.23 -1.45 31.09
CA LEU A 324 -6.93 -2.01 29.92
C LEU A 324 -8.09 -2.91 30.34
N GLN A 325 -9.32 -2.44 30.11
CA GLN A 325 -10.52 -3.23 30.32
C GLN A 325 -10.73 -4.21 29.15
N CYS A 326 -11.01 -5.47 29.49
CA CYS A 326 -11.09 -6.57 28.52
C CYS A 326 -12.51 -7.14 28.46
N GLU A 327 -13.50 -6.32 28.09
CA GLU A 327 -14.88 -6.78 27.99
C GLU A 327 -15.01 -7.90 26.95
N HIS A 328 -15.74 -8.96 27.28
CA HIS A 328 -16.02 -10.11 26.41
C HIS A 328 -14.81 -10.92 25.92
N SER A 329 -13.58 -10.48 26.19
CA SER A 329 -12.36 -11.24 25.96
C SER A 329 -12.34 -12.44 26.89
N TYR A 330 -12.27 -13.65 26.34
CA TYR A 330 -12.28 -14.88 27.16
C TYR A 330 -10.89 -15.24 27.69
N ALA A 331 -9.83 -14.70 27.09
CA ALA A 331 -8.45 -14.87 27.51
C ALA A 331 -7.63 -13.58 27.25
N ARG A 332 -6.59 -13.38 28.06
CA ARG A 332 -5.63 -12.28 27.93
C ARG A 332 -4.23 -12.84 28.13
N ALA A 333 -3.34 -12.56 27.18
CA ALA A 333 -1.90 -12.81 27.32
C ALA A 333 -1.15 -11.47 27.33
N GLU A 334 -0.18 -11.32 28.22
CA GLU A 334 0.67 -10.13 28.32
C GLU A 334 2.08 -10.50 27.92
N LEU A 335 2.64 -9.74 26.99
CA LEU A 335 3.87 -10.07 26.28
C LEU A 335 4.85 -8.92 26.45
N PHE A 336 6.08 -9.25 26.82
CA PHE A 336 7.14 -8.29 27.12
C PHE A 336 8.41 -8.65 26.34
N GLY A 337 9.27 -7.67 26.07
CA GLY A 337 10.57 -7.90 25.41
C GLY A 337 10.44 -8.69 24.11
N ASP A 338 11.29 -9.71 23.93
CA ASP A 338 11.34 -10.54 22.72
C ASP A 338 9.98 -11.17 22.34
N ASP A 339 9.10 -11.46 23.30
CA ASP A 339 7.79 -12.05 23.01
C ASP A 339 6.84 -11.04 22.37
N SER A 340 6.95 -9.75 22.72
CA SER A 340 6.21 -8.69 22.03
C SER A 340 6.64 -8.53 20.57
N ASP A 341 7.95 -8.61 20.30
CA ASP A 341 8.49 -8.57 18.94
C ASP A 341 8.01 -9.75 18.08
N LYS A 342 7.92 -10.95 18.67
CA LYS A 342 7.39 -12.14 17.97
C LYS A 342 5.94 -11.93 17.51
N VAL A 343 5.11 -11.29 18.34
CA VAL A 343 3.72 -10.97 17.98
C VAL A 343 3.64 -10.02 16.80
N TRP A 344 4.49 -8.99 16.76
CA TRP A 344 4.53 -8.08 15.61
C TRP A 344 5.06 -8.73 14.34
N LYS A 345 6.07 -9.60 14.46
CA LYS A 345 6.55 -10.42 13.34
C LYS A 345 5.44 -11.33 12.81
N LEU A 346 4.66 -11.96 13.69
CA LEU A 346 3.50 -12.78 13.34
C LEU A 346 2.43 -11.95 12.60
N ARG A 347 2.07 -10.78 13.15
CA ARG A 347 1.10 -9.85 12.56
C ARG A 347 1.52 -9.34 11.18
N ALA A 348 2.79 -9.01 11.01
CA ALA A 348 3.36 -8.52 9.75
C ALA A 348 3.45 -9.63 8.68
N ALA A 349 3.66 -10.88 9.08
CA ALA A 349 3.78 -12.02 8.17
C ALA A 349 2.45 -12.44 7.54
N GLY A 350 1.31 -12.14 8.18
CA GLY A 350 -0.01 -12.61 7.78
C GLY A 350 -0.30 -12.43 6.29
N LEU A 351 -0.06 -11.24 5.73
CA LEU A 351 -0.29 -10.92 4.32
C LEU A 351 0.49 -11.83 3.35
N GLY A 352 1.78 -12.05 3.62
CA GLY A 352 2.62 -12.92 2.79
C GLY A 352 2.16 -14.37 2.83
N LEU A 353 1.69 -14.84 3.99
CA LEU A 353 1.22 -16.21 4.17
C LEU A 353 -0.12 -16.48 3.48
N LEU A 354 -0.99 -15.48 3.28
CA LEU A 354 -2.25 -15.63 2.54
C LEU A 354 -2.06 -16.12 1.10
N SER A 355 -0.90 -15.90 0.51
CA SER A 355 -0.60 -16.38 -0.85
C SER A 355 -0.38 -17.89 -0.94
N ASN A 356 -0.14 -18.54 0.19
CA ASN A 356 0.03 -19.99 0.30
C ASN A 356 -1.29 -20.76 0.43
N VAL A 357 -2.44 -20.07 0.50
CA VAL A 357 -3.77 -20.72 0.45
C VAL A 357 -3.83 -21.63 -0.80
N PRO A 358 -4.05 -22.95 -0.66
CA PRO A 358 -3.99 -23.88 -1.79
C PRO A 358 -5.08 -23.61 -2.85
N GLY A 359 -4.78 -23.93 -4.11
CA GLY A 359 -5.72 -23.83 -5.23
C GLY A 359 -5.68 -22.48 -5.97
N ASP A 360 -6.55 -22.35 -6.99
CA ASP A 360 -6.66 -21.15 -7.84
C ASP A 360 -7.52 -20.04 -7.21
N ALA A 361 -8.38 -20.38 -6.25
CA ALA A 361 -9.10 -19.39 -5.45
C ALA A 361 -8.16 -18.79 -4.40
N LYS A 362 -8.02 -17.47 -4.38
CA LYS A 362 -7.07 -16.75 -3.52
C LYS A 362 -7.77 -15.61 -2.77
N PRO A 363 -7.25 -15.20 -1.59
CA PRO A 363 -7.68 -13.95 -0.96
C PRO A 363 -7.28 -12.75 -1.84
N VAL A 364 -8.28 -12.07 -2.43
CA VAL A 364 -8.08 -10.98 -3.39
C VAL A 364 -8.15 -9.61 -2.72
N ALA A 365 -7.20 -8.76 -3.09
CA ALA A 365 -7.05 -7.36 -2.70
C ALA A 365 -8.02 -6.42 -3.45
N CYS A 366 -9.33 -6.53 -3.23
CA CYS A 366 -10.32 -5.70 -3.97
C CYS A 366 -11.20 -4.78 -3.11
N ILE A 367 -11.42 -5.14 -1.85
CA ILE A 367 -12.21 -4.37 -0.88
C ILE A 367 -11.45 -4.11 0.43
N GLU A 368 -10.13 -4.32 0.41
CA GLU A 368 -9.29 -3.99 1.54
C GLU A 368 -9.11 -2.47 1.67
N ASP A 369 -8.53 -2.01 2.77
CA ASP A 369 -8.17 -0.62 3.03
C ASP A 369 -9.35 0.34 3.27
N THR A 370 -10.50 -0.17 3.71
CA THR A 370 -11.64 0.69 4.06
C THR A 370 -11.48 1.23 5.46
N ALA A 371 -11.74 2.52 5.67
CA ALA A 371 -11.71 3.14 6.99
C ALA A 371 -13.09 3.69 7.38
N VAL A 372 -13.54 3.40 8.60
CA VAL A 372 -14.76 3.97 9.19
C VAL A 372 -14.44 4.53 10.57
N ARG A 373 -15.33 5.36 11.12
CA ARG A 373 -15.14 5.81 12.50
C ARG A 373 -15.18 4.61 13.46
N ILE A 374 -14.33 4.63 14.49
CA ILE A 374 -14.23 3.53 15.44
C ILE A 374 -15.54 3.28 16.22
N ASP A 375 -16.36 4.32 16.44
CA ASP A 375 -17.63 4.25 17.17
C ASP A 375 -18.70 3.42 16.45
N VAL A 376 -18.64 3.35 15.11
CA VAL A 376 -19.57 2.58 14.27
C VAL A 376 -18.96 1.26 13.76
N LEU A 377 -17.71 0.95 14.12
CA LEU A 377 -16.95 -0.18 13.58
C LEU A 377 -17.65 -1.53 13.78
N GLN A 378 -18.28 -1.72 14.95
CA GLN A 378 -19.03 -2.94 15.27
C GLN A 378 -20.26 -3.11 14.36
N GLU A 379 -21.03 -2.03 14.15
CA GLU A 379 -22.21 -2.07 13.29
C GLU A 379 -21.83 -2.28 11.82
N TYR A 380 -20.77 -1.60 11.36
CA TYR A 380 -20.22 -1.76 10.02
C TYR A 380 -19.83 -3.22 9.74
N ILE A 381 -19.10 -3.87 10.66
CA ILE A 381 -18.68 -5.26 10.48
C ILE A 381 -19.86 -6.24 10.47
N ARG A 382 -20.92 -6.00 11.26
CA ARG A 382 -22.13 -6.84 11.20
C ARG A 382 -22.79 -6.79 9.82
N GLU A 383 -22.92 -5.60 9.25
CA GLU A 383 -23.50 -5.43 7.92
C GLU A 383 -22.58 -5.94 6.82
N PHE A 384 -21.27 -5.76 6.96
CA PHE A 384 -20.27 -6.31 6.05
C PHE A 384 -20.31 -7.84 6.03
N ASP A 385 -20.37 -8.49 7.21
CA ASP A 385 -20.49 -9.95 7.31
C ASP A 385 -21.77 -10.45 6.62
N ALA A 386 -22.89 -9.76 6.81
CA ALA A 386 -24.14 -10.08 6.14
C ALA A 386 -24.06 -9.90 4.61
N LEU A 387 -23.37 -8.86 4.14
CA LEU A 387 -23.10 -8.62 2.72
C LEU A 387 -22.30 -9.78 2.12
N MET A 388 -21.21 -10.19 2.77
CA MET A 388 -20.37 -11.30 2.32
C MET A 388 -21.10 -12.64 2.31
N GLN A 389 -21.91 -12.91 3.34
CA GLN A 389 -22.80 -14.08 3.36
C GLN A 389 -23.79 -14.07 2.20
N GLY A 390 -24.31 -12.90 1.81
CA GLY A 390 -25.18 -12.75 0.64
C GLY A 390 -24.53 -13.16 -0.68
N PHE A 391 -23.22 -13.01 -0.80
CA PHE A 391 -22.43 -13.49 -1.93
C PHE A 391 -21.91 -14.93 -1.77
N GLY A 392 -22.21 -15.60 -0.64
CA GLY A 392 -21.67 -16.93 -0.33
C GLY A 392 -20.15 -16.92 -0.14
N GLN A 393 -19.59 -15.80 0.31
CA GLN A 393 -18.16 -15.58 0.46
C GLN A 393 -17.74 -15.57 1.92
N GLU A 394 -16.54 -16.10 2.17
CA GLU A 394 -15.80 -15.89 3.40
C GLU A 394 -14.74 -14.80 3.17
N SER A 395 -14.44 -14.02 4.20
CA SER A 395 -13.44 -12.96 4.16
C SER A 395 -12.35 -13.21 5.19
N VAL A 396 -11.12 -12.87 4.79
CA VAL A 396 -10.00 -12.70 5.73
C VAL A 396 -10.06 -11.30 6.32
N TYR A 397 -9.84 -11.19 7.63
CA TYR A 397 -9.82 -9.92 8.37
C TYR A 397 -8.43 -9.69 8.97
N TYR A 398 -7.87 -8.52 8.69
CA TYR A 398 -6.84 -7.91 9.51
C TYR A 398 -7.09 -6.42 9.56
N ALA A 399 -6.78 -5.77 10.67
CA ALA A 399 -7.18 -4.38 10.85
C ALA A 399 -6.16 -3.60 11.65
N HIS A 400 -6.02 -2.34 11.28
CA HIS A 400 -5.55 -1.30 12.19
C HIS A 400 -6.78 -0.84 12.98
N ALA A 401 -7.28 -1.70 13.87
CA ALA A 401 -8.54 -1.51 14.56
C ALA A 401 -8.61 -0.14 15.26
N GLY A 402 -7.49 0.32 15.86
CA GLY A 402 -7.42 1.63 16.50
C GLY A 402 -7.56 2.82 15.56
N ALA A 403 -7.28 2.65 14.28
CA ALA A 403 -7.48 3.67 13.24
C ALA A 403 -8.83 3.52 12.52
N GLY A 404 -9.63 2.52 12.87
CA GLY A 404 -10.87 2.20 12.16
C GLY A 404 -10.66 1.67 10.74
N GLU A 405 -9.43 1.28 10.39
CA GLU A 405 -9.08 0.78 9.06
C GLU A 405 -9.06 -0.75 9.03
N LEU A 406 -9.75 -1.30 8.04
CA LEU A 406 -10.02 -2.71 7.86
C LEU A 406 -9.43 -3.18 6.53
N HIS A 407 -8.73 -4.30 6.59
CA HIS A 407 -8.27 -5.03 5.43
C HIS A 407 -9.04 -6.33 5.30
N LEU A 408 -9.86 -6.37 4.26
CA LEU A 408 -10.85 -7.39 4.01
C LEU A 408 -10.54 -8.02 2.65
N ARG A 409 -10.45 -9.35 2.59
CA ARG A 409 -10.13 -10.06 1.34
C ARG A 409 -11.09 -11.22 1.10
N PRO A 410 -11.98 -11.14 0.08
CA PRO A 410 -12.77 -12.28 -0.35
C PRO A 410 -11.90 -13.33 -1.02
N ILE A 411 -12.34 -14.59 -0.99
CA ILE A 411 -11.65 -15.70 -1.64
C ILE A 411 -12.23 -15.90 -3.05
N LEU A 412 -11.54 -15.39 -4.06
CA LEU A 412 -12.02 -15.37 -5.46
C LEU A 412 -11.05 -16.12 -6.39
N ASN A 413 -11.60 -16.74 -7.44
CA ASN A 413 -10.81 -17.29 -8.54
C ASN A 413 -10.90 -16.36 -9.77
N LEU A 414 -9.92 -15.46 -9.89
CA LEU A 414 -9.87 -14.47 -10.98
C LEU A 414 -9.52 -15.07 -12.36
N LYS A 415 -9.28 -16.37 -12.44
CA LYS A 415 -9.14 -17.10 -13.71
C LYS A 415 -10.49 -17.49 -14.32
N THR A 416 -11.60 -17.26 -13.62
CA THR A 416 -12.94 -17.65 -14.06
C THR A 416 -13.84 -16.43 -14.27
N SER A 417 -14.73 -16.49 -15.26
CA SER A 417 -15.72 -15.43 -15.50
C SER A 417 -16.55 -15.11 -14.25
N GLU A 418 -16.92 -16.14 -13.49
CA GLU A 418 -17.68 -15.98 -12.25
C GLU A 418 -16.90 -15.25 -11.16
N GLY A 419 -15.61 -15.58 -10.96
CA GLY A 419 -14.78 -14.89 -9.99
C GLY A 419 -14.54 -13.42 -10.35
N VAL A 420 -14.42 -13.09 -11.64
CA VAL A 420 -14.32 -11.70 -12.12
C VAL A 420 -15.63 -10.94 -11.98
N ARG A 421 -16.78 -11.59 -12.17
CA ARG A 421 -18.09 -11.00 -11.88
C ARG A 421 -18.23 -10.65 -10.39
N LEU A 422 -17.92 -11.62 -9.52
CA LEU A 422 -17.95 -11.44 -8.06
C LEU A 422 -16.98 -10.36 -7.58
N LEU A 423 -15.77 -10.27 -8.17
CA LEU A 423 -14.81 -9.19 -7.91
C LEU A 423 -15.48 -7.81 -8.00
N TYR A 424 -16.18 -7.54 -9.11
CA TYR A 424 -16.83 -6.24 -9.32
C TYR A 424 -18.03 -6.03 -8.39
N GLU A 425 -18.93 -7.02 -8.30
CA GLU A 425 -20.17 -6.89 -7.52
C GLU A 425 -19.91 -6.70 -6.03
N ILE A 426 -18.98 -7.47 -5.45
CA ILE A 426 -18.57 -7.33 -4.05
C ILE A 426 -17.92 -5.97 -3.82
N SER A 427 -17.04 -5.53 -4.73
CA SER A 427 -16.35 -4.25 -4.58
C SER A 427 -17.29 -3.05 -4.66
N LYS A 428 -18.27 -3.11 -5.56
CA LYS A 428 -19.33 -2.11 -5.65
C LYS A 428 -20.19 -2.08 -4.37
N ALA A 429 -20.67 -3.23 -3.92
CA ALA A 429 -21.51 -3.31 -2.72
C ALA A 429 -20.75 -2.84 -1.46
N SER A 430 -19.47 -3.18 -1.36
CA SER A 430 -18.59 -2.68 -0.29
C SER A 430 -18.43 -1.17 -0.35
N ALA A 431 -18.26 -0.57 -1.54
CA ALA A 431 -18.14 0.88 -1.68
C ALA A 431 -19.41 1.62 -1.24
N GLU A 432 -20.59 1.08 -1.57
CA GLU A 432 -21.88 1.59 -1.11
C GLU A 432 -22.02 1.50 0.42
N LEU A 433 -21.59 0.39 1.02
CA LEU A 433 -21.59 0.20 2.47
C LEU A 433 -20.67 1.19 3.18
N VAL A 434 -19.44 1.37 2.70
CA VAL A 434 -18.50 2.34 3.26
C VAL A 434 -19.09 3.75 3.22
N LYS A 435 -19.69 4.15 2.09
CA LYS A 435 -20.37 5.45 1.96
C LYS A 435 -21.51 5.61 2.96
N LYS A 436 -22.33 4.58 3.17
CA LYS A 436 -23.42 4.58 4.16
C LYS A 436 -22.92 4.93 5.57
N TYR A 437 -21.73 4.46 5.94
CA TYR A 437 -21.11 4.73 7.24
C TYR A 437 -20.22 5.98 7.28
N GLY A 438 -20.24 6.81 6.22
CA GLY A 438 -19.40 8.01 6.12
C GLY A 438 -17.90 7.69 6.06
N GLY A 439 -17.54 6.48 5.63
CA GLY A 439 -16.18 5.97 5.62
C GLY A 439 -15.34 6.43 4.42
N SER A 440 -14.11 5.95 4.36
CA SER A 440 -13.17 6.08 3.24
C SER A 440 -12.99 4.73 2.54
N LEU A 441 -13.05 4.69 1.21
CA LEU A 441 -12.74 3.49 0.40
C LEU A 441 -11.26 3.10 0.49
N SER A 442 -10.40 4.10 0.75
CA SER A 442 -8.95 3.99 0.85
C SER A 442 -8.47 4.69 2.11
N GLY A 443 -7.76 3.97 2.97
CA GLY A 443 -7.18 4.44 4.22
C GLY A 443 -5.70 4.76 4.06
N GLU A 444 -4.91 3.84 3.49
CA GLU A 444 -3.46 3.98 3.34
C GLU A 444 -2.83 3.42 2.05
N HIS A 445 -3.56 2.61 1.28
CA HIS A 445 -3.06 1.97 0.07
C HIS A 445 -3.24 2.82 -1.20
N GLY A 446 -4.02 3.90 -1.12
CA GLY A 446 -4.41 4.70 -2.27
C GLY A 446 -5.53 4.06 -3.09
N ASP A 447 -6.08 4.79 -4.04
CA ASP A 447 -7.16 4.34 -4.90
C ASP A 447 -6.69 3.43 -6.04
N GLY A 448 -5.61 3.83 -6.72
CA GLY A 448 -5.10 3.21 -7.93
C GLY A 448 -6.19 3.02 -8.99
N ARG A 449 -6.23 1.82 -9.56
CA ARG A 449 -7.28 1.34 -10.48
C ARG A 449 -8.41 0.62 -9.74
N VAL A 450 -8.08 -0.10 -8.66
CA VAL A 450 -9.04 -0.95 -7.92
C VAL A 450 -10.22 -0.12 -7.41
N ARG A 451 -9.96 1.02 -6.76
CA ARG A 451 -11.00 1.82 -6.10
C ARG A 451 -11.50 2.97 -6.97
N ALA A 452 -10.68 3.45 -7.90
CA ALA A 452 -11.04 4.56 -8.79
C ALA A 452 -12.32 4.32 -9.59
N ALA A 453 -12.64 3.05 -9.91
CA ALA A 453 -13.90 2.68 -10.54
C ALA A 453 -15.16 3.10 -9.76
N PHE A 454 -15.05 3.32 -8.44
CA PHE A 454 -16.16 3.65 -7.55
C PHE A 454 -16.15 5.10 -7.06
N ILE A 455 -15.06 5.85 -7.26
CA ILE A 455 -14.91 7.23 -6.76
C ILE A 455 -16.01 8.15 -7.32
N LYS A 456 -16.38 7.97 -8.59
CA LYS A 456 -17.46 8.73 -9.22
C LYS A 456 -18.80 8.55 -8.51
N ASP A 457 -19.18 7.32 -8.24
CA ASP A 457 -20.45 7.00 -7.56
C ASP A 457 -20.38 7.35 -6.06
N PHE A 458 -19.17 7.23 -5.48
CA PHE A 458 -18.90 7.58 -4.09
C PHE A 458 -19.11 9.09 -3.84
N TYR A 459 -18.48 9.95 -4.63
CA TYR A 459 -18.59 11.41 -4.47
C TYR A 459 -19.79 12.04 -5.17
N GLY A 460 -20.34 11.36 -6.17
CA GLY A 460 -21.49 11.86 -6.91
C GLY A 460 -21.18 13.06 -7.82
N PRO A 461 -22.21 13.59 -8.50
CA PRO A 461 -22.07 14.71 -9.44
C PRO A 461 -21.65 16.03 -8.79
N GLU A 462 -21.76 16.16 -7.47
CA GLU A 462 -21.44 17.38 -6.73
C GLU A 462 -19.93 17.57 -6.56
N VAL A 463 -19.17 16.49 -6.34
CA VAL A 463 -17.74 16.56 -6.01
C VAL A 463 -16.85 15.92 -7.08
N TYR A 464 -17.27 14.82 -7.72
CA TYR A 464 -16.39 14.13 -8.68
C TYR A 464 -15.90 15.02 -9.85
N PRO A 465 -16.71 15.91 -10.45
CA PRO A 465 -16.22 16.83 -11.49
C PRO A 465 -15.12 17.79 -11.01
N TRP A 466 -15.08 18.10 -9.71
CA TRP A 466 -13.99 18.90 -9.12
C TRP A 466 -12.68 18.11 -9.10
N MET A 467 -12.71 16.81 -8.82
CA MET A 467 -11.51 15.96 -8.89
C MET A 467 -10.98 15.84 -10.31
N GLU A 468 -11.86 15.67 -11.30
CA GLU A 468 -11.48 15.60 -12.72
C GLU A 468 -10.86 16.92 -13.20
N SER A 469 -11.49 18.05 -12.85
CA SER A 469 -10.97 19.38 -13.20
C SER A 469 -9.69 19.73 -12.45
N PHE A 470 -9.51 19.25 -11.21
CA PHE A 470 -8.27 19.41 -10.45
C PHE A 470 -7.10 18.70 -11.15
N LYS A 471 -7.28 17.44 -11.52
CA LYS A 471 -6.32 16.68 -12.33
C LYS A 471 -6.00 17.43 -13.63
N LYS A 472 -7.03 17.91 -14.34
CA LYS A 472 -6.85 18.64 -15.61
C LYS A 472 -6.11 19.96 -15.44
N ALA A 473 -6.27 20.66 -14.31
CA ALA A 473 -5.54 21.89 -14.02
C ALA A 473 -4.03 21.65 -13.86
N TRP A 474 -3.65 20.50 -13.31
CA TRP A 474 -2.24 20.07 -13.18
C TRP A 474 -1.67 19.45 -14.46
N ASP A 475 -2.50 18.70 -15.19
CA ASP A 475 -2.08 17.87 -16.32
C ASP A 475 -3.15 17.88 -17.43
N PRO A 476 -3.19 18.93 -18.26
CA PRO A 476 -4.25 19.13 -19.25
C PRO A 476 -4.27 18.09 -20.37
N GLU A 477 -3.11 17.49 -20.66
CA GLU A 477 -2.94 16.46 -21.70
C GLU A 477 -3.01 15.03 -21.12
N ASN A 478 -3.29 14.90 -19.81
CA ASN A 478 -3.41 13.63 -19.11
C ASN A 478 -2.19 12.69 -19.29
N GLN A 479 -0.98 13.25 -19.22
CA GLN A 479 0.28 12.52 -19.39
C GLN A 479 0.77 11.84 -18.10
N LEU A 480 0.46 12.41 -16.94
CA LEU A 480 0.98 11.96 -15.64
C LEU A 480 0.06 10.90 -15.03
N ASN A 481 0.53 9.66 -14.99
CA ASN A 481 -0.15 8.50 -14.45
C ASN A 481 -1.65 8.41 -14.84
N PRO A 482 -1.98 8.34 -16.14
CA PRO A 482 -3.37 8.34 -16.58
C PRO A 482 -4.16 7.12 -16.07
N GLY A 483 -5.44 7.33 -15.82
CA GLY A 483 -6.39 6.29 -15.40
C GLY A 483 -6.25 5.86 -13.95
N LYS A 484 -5.64 6.70 -13.10
CA LYS A 484 -5.54 6.52 -11.64
C LYS A 484 -6.30 7.65 -10.96
N ILE A 485 -7.00 7.33 -9.88
CA ILE A 485 -7.92 8.22 -9.14
C ILE A 485 -9.12 8.71 -9.99
N VAL A 486 -8.89 9.36 -11.12
CA VAL A 486 -9.92 9.82 -12.06
C VAL A 486 -9.74 9.18 -13.44
N GLY A 487 -10.84 8.99 -14.16
CA GLY A 487 -10.81 8.44 -15.52
C GLY A 487 -10.24 7.03 -15.61
N ALA A 488 -10.35 6.23 -14.55
CA ALA A 488 -9.87 4.87 -14.51
C ALA A 488 -10.65 3.96 -15.48
N LYS A 489 -9.94 2.97 -16.04
CA LYS A 489 -10.56 1.86 -16.77
C LYS A 489 -11.49 1.06 -15.84
N PRO A 490 -12.45 0.30 -16.39
CA PRO A 490 -13.25 -0.62 -15.59
C PRO A 490 -12.39 -1.53 -14.71
N MET A 491 -12.84 -1.76 -13.47
CA MET A 491 -12.10 -2.54 -12.45
C MET A 491 -11.77 -3.97 -12.91
N ASN A 492 -12.59 -4.54 -13.78
CA ASN A 492 -12.53 -5.92 -14.24
C ASN A 492 -11.79 -6.09 -15.59
N GLU A 493 -11.06 -5.07 -16.05
CA GLU A 493 -10.22 -5.10 -17.25
C GLU A 493 -8.72 -5.08 -16.92
N ASP A 494 -7.90 -5.56 -17.85
CA ASP A 494 -6.43 -5.72 -17.74
C ASP A 494 -5.98 -6.49 -16.49
N LEU A 495 -6.73 -7.53 -16.12
CA LEU A 495 -6.34 -8.43 -15.03
C LEU A 495 -5.09 -9.21 -15.42
N ARG A 496 -4.26 -9.53 -14.42
CA ARG A 496 -3.08 -10.41 -14.51
C ARG A 496 -3.39 -11.79 -15.10
N TYR A 497 -4.63 -12.25 -14.96
CA TYR A 497 -5.08 -13.55 -15.44
C TYR A 497 -5.99 -13.37 -16.65
N GLU A 498 -5.79 -14.23 -17.65
CA GLU A 498 -6.73 -14.38 -18.74
C GLU A 498 -7.93 -15.22 -18.24
N VAL A 499 -9.13 -14.70 -18.46
CA VAL A 499 -10.38 -15.29 -17.98
C VAL A 499 -10.73 -16.53 -18.80
N ASP A 500 -11.08 -17.62 -18.10
CA ASP A 500 -11.48 -18.92 -18.64
C ASP A 500 -10.43 -19.56 -19.58
N ARG A 501 -9.16 -19.17 -19.46
CA ARG A 501 -8.05 -19.77 -20.20
C ARG A 501 -7.87 -21.24 -19.80
N GLU A 502 -7.62 -22.09 -20.80
CA GLU A 502 -7.11 -23.44 -20.54
C GLU A 502 -5.65 -23.37 -20.06
N GLU A 503 -5.41 -23.77 -18.81
CA GLU A 503 -4.07 -23.67 -18.21
C GLU A 503 -3.07 -24.59 -18.92
N PRO A 504 -1.86 -24.08 -19.27
CA PRO A 504 -0.87 -24.89 -19.96
C PRO A 504 -0.37 -26.03 -19.05
N VAL A 505 -0.34 -27.24 -19.62
CA VAL A 505 0.26 -28.40 -18.96
C VAL A 505 1.76 -28.39 -19.24
N LEU A 506 2.55 -28.11 -18.21
CA LEU A 506 4.01 -28.05 -18.30
C LEU A 506 4.61 -29.36 -17.80
N ASP A 507 5.22 -30.13 -18.72
CA ASP A 507 5.94 -31.37 -18.39
C ASP A 507 7.33 -31.04 -17.80
N THR A 508 7.38 -30.87 -16.49
CA THR A 508 8.61 -30.55 -15.75
C THR A 508 9.18 -31.79 -15.05
N GLN A 509 10.51 -31.89 -14.95
CA GLN A 509 11.15 -33.00 -14.23
C GLN A 509 10.78 -33.05 -12.74
N PHE A 510 10.59 -31.89 -12.12
CA PHE A 510 10.05 -31.78 -10.76
C PHE A 510 8.52 -31.79 -10.80
N PRO A 511 7.85 -32.46 -9.86
CA PRO A 511 6.41 -32.72 -9.97
C PRO A 511 5.52 -31.51 -9.64
N PHE A 512 5.94 -30.59 -8.75
CA PHE A 512 5.13 -29.45 -8.27
C PHE A 512 3.68 -29.81 -7.90
N SER A 513 3.46 -31.04 -7.43
CA SER A 513 2.11 -31.58 -7.20
C SER A 513 1.39 -30.89 -6.04
N GLU A 514 2.13 -30.41 -5.05
CA GLU A 514 1.57 -29.65 -3.91
C GLU A 514 1.04 -28.28 -4.36
N GLU A 515 1.65 -27.68 -5.37
CA GLU A 515 1.21 -26.40 -5.97
C GLU A 515 0.17 -26.56 -7.08
N GLY A 516 -0.05 -27.78 -7.59
CA GLY A 516 -0.91 -28.03 -8.75
C GLY A 516 -0.24 -27.71 -10.09
N GLY A 517 1.09 -27.81 -10.16
CA GLY A 517 1.91 -27.63 -11.37
C GLY A 517 2.86 -26.44 -11.31
N PHE A 518 3.83 -26.40 -12.23
CA PHE A 518 4.90 -25.39 -12.22
C PHE A 518 4.38 -23.96 -12.38
N LEU A 519 3.39 -23.73 -13.25
CA LEU A 519 2.82 -22.39 -13.43
C LEU A 519 2.20 -21.87 -12.13
N ARG A 520 1.41 -22.68 -11.43
CA ARG A 520 0.84 -22.32 -10.13
C ARG A 520 1.90 -22.08 -9.06
N ALA A 521 3.03 -22.79 -9.12
CA ALA A 521 4.18 -22.52 -8.26
C ALA A 521 4.78 -21.13 -8.52
N VAL A 522 4.92 -20.73 -9.80
CA VAL A 522 5.34 -19.36 -10.17
C VAL A 522 4.31 -18.32 -9.68
N GLU A 523 3.02 -18.64 -9.78
CA GLU A 523 1.93 -17.75 -9.38
C GLU A 523 1.83 -17.50 -7.88
N LYS A 524 2.50 -18.29 -7.02
CA LYS A 524 2.66 -17.99 -5.58
C LYS A 524 3.32 -16.63 -5.33
N CYS A 525 4.07 -16.07 -6.29
CA CYS A 525 4.54 -14.70 -6.19
C CYS A 525 3.37 -13.72 -6.31
N ASN A 526 3.03 -13.11 -5.17
CA ASN A 526 1.96 -12.10 -5.02
C ASN A 526 2.41 -10.67 -5.33
N GLY A 527 3.68 -10.44 -5.68
CA GLY A 527 4.20 -9.11 -6.02
C GLY A 527 4.58 -8.22 -4.83
N SER A 528 4.48 -8.69 -3.58
CA SER A 528 4.78 -7.94 -2.34
C SER A 528 6.20 -7.33 -2.25
N GLY A 529 7.09 -7.78 -3.13
CA GLY A 529 8.45 -7.29 -3.25
C GLY A 529 9.39 -7.74 -2.13
N ASP A 530 9.07 -8.78 -1.34
CA ASP A 530 9.94 -9.26 -0.25
C ASP A 530 11.38 -9.58 -0.69
N CYS A 531 11.56 -9.92 -1.97
CA CYS A 531 12.85 -10.10 -2.62
C CYS A 531 13.65 -8.80 -2.86
N ARG A 532 13.08 -7.63 -2.54
CA ARG A 532 13.69 -6.30 -2.73
C ARG A 532 14.32 -5.71 -1.46
N ARG A 533 14.38 -6.48 -0.37
CA ARG A 533 14.98 -6.04 0.90
C ARG A 533 16.47 -5.78 0.75
N LEU A 534 16.98 -4.82 1.52
CA LEU A 534 18.39 -4.40 1.46
C LEU A 534 19.27 -5.22 2.41
N PRO A 535 20.59 -5.36 2.15
CA PRO A 535 21.47 -6.23 2.94
C PRO A 535 21.44 -6.00 4.45
N PHE A 536 21.34 -4.75 4.91
CA PHE A 536 21.35 -4.42 6.34
C PHE A 536 20.13 -4.97 7.11
N THR A 537 19.07 -5.39 6.41
CA THR A 537 17.87 -5.99 7.00
C THR A 537 18.08 -7.45 7.44
N GLY A 538 19.22 -8.06 7.11
CA GLY A 538 19.51 -9.48 7.40
C GLY A 538 18.74 -10.46 6.50
N ALA A 539 18.09 -9.97 5.43
CA ALA A 539 17.35 -10.81 4.50
C ALA A 539 18.27 -11.73 3.68
N LEU A 540 17.81 -12.94 3.42
CA LEU A 540 18.51 -13.96 2.63
C LEU A 540 17.94 -14.14 1.21
N MET A 541 16.75 -13.59 0.95
CA MET A 541 16.06 -13.76 -0.33
C MET A 541 16.63 -12.82 -1.41
N CYS A 542 17.06 -13.40 -2.54
CA CYS A 542 17.61 -12.71 -3.72
C CYS A 542 18.90 -11.89 -3.51
N PRO A 543 20.05 -12.54 -3.28
CA PRO A 543 21.36 -11.89 -3.29
C PRO A 543 21.66 -11.12 -4.58
N SER A 544 21.09 -11.54 -5.72
CA SER A 544 21.24 -10.87 -7.01
C SER A 544 20.66 -9.45 -7.00
N TYR A 545 19.41 -9.27 -6.54
CA TYR A 545 18.83 -7.94 -6.39
C TYR A 545 19.59 -7.10 -5.36
N MET A 546 20.03 -7.71 -4.25
CA MET A 546 20.80 -6.98 -3.25
C MET A 546 22.09 -6.36 -3.81
N ALA A 547 22.72 -7.06 -4.78
CA ALA A 547 23.92 -6.63 -5.45
C ALA A 547 23.66 -5.65 -6.62
N SER A 548 22.66 -5.91 -7.47
CA SER A 548 22.41 -5.09 -8.67
C SER A 548 21.46 -3.92 -8.44
N ARG A 549 20.54 -4.07 -7.48
CA ARG A 549 19.35 -3.20 -7.28
C ARG A 549 18.40 -3.15 -8.48
N ASP A 550 18.55 -4.09 -9.41
CA ASP A 550 17.75 -4.14 -10.63
C ASP A 550 16.54 -5.06 -10.45
N GLU A 551 15.33 -4.59 -10.82
CA GLU A 551 14.08 -5.32 -10.60
C GLU A 551 14.07 -6.71 -11.25
N TRP A 552 14.66 -6.86 -12.44
CA TRP A 552 14.71 -8.12 -13.17
C TRP A 552 15.58 -9.18 -12.48
N ASP A 553 16.47 -8.77 -11.57
CA ASP A 553 17.27 -9.68 -10.74
C ASP A 553 16.57 -10.11 -9.45
N SER A 554 15.32 -9.67 -9.23
CA SER A 554 14.50 -10.05 -8.07
C SER A 554 13.63 -11.28 -8.35
N THR A 555 13.19 -12.00 -7.31
CA THR A 555 12.22 -13.10 -7.45
C THR A 555 10.94 -12.62 -8.14
N ARG A 556 10.47 -11.41 -7.80
CA ARG A 556 9.26 -10.83 -8.38
C ARG A 556 9.43 -10.58 -9.88
N GLY A 557 10.52 -9.93 -10.30
CA GLY A 557 10.81 -9.69 -11.71
C GLY A 557 10.88 -11.01 -12.50
N ARG A 558 11.60 -11.99 -11.97
CA ARG A 558 11.69 -13.34 -12.55
C ARG A 558 10.33 -14.05 -12.64
N ALA A 559 9.51 -13.96 -11.60
CA ALA A 559 8.19 -14.56 -11.58
C ALA A 559 7.23 -13.88 -12.57
N ASN A 560 7.36 -12.56 -12.79
CA ASN A 560 6.59 -11.84 -13.81
C ASN A 560 6.98 -12.33 -15.21
N VAL A 561 8.28 -12.41 -15.51
CA VAL A 561 8.77 -12.91 -16.80
C VAL A 561 8.34 -14.36 -17.03
N LEU A 562 8.59 -15.26 -16.06
CA LEU A 562 8.19 -16.67 -16.14
C LEU A 562 6.70 -16.83 -16.41
N ARG A 563 5.86 -16.15 -15.63
CA ARG A 563 4.40 -16.23 -15.81
C ARG A 563 4.01 -15.79 -17.22
N SER A 564 4.45 -14.61 -17.63
CA SER A 564 4.12 -14.02 -18.94
C SER A 564 4.49 -14.96 -20.09
N VAL A 565 5.74 -15.46 -20.13
CA VAL A 565 6.18 -16.33 -21.24
C VAL A 565 5.52 -17.70 -21.20
N LEU A 566 5.28 -18.28 -20.02
CA LEU A 566 4.64 -19.60 -19.91
C LEU A 566 3.14 -19.54 -20.22
N THR A 567 2.48 -18.40 -19.99
CA THR A 567 1.08 -18.23 -20.37
C THR A 567 0.90 -17.91 -21.84
N GLU A 568 1.81 -17.14 -22.44
CA GLU A 568 1.72 -16.74 -23.85
C GLU A 568 2.26 -17.80 -24.81
N GLN A 569 3.34 -18.49 -24.43
CA GLN A 569 4.11 -19.36 -25.31
C GLN A 569 4.15 -20.82 -24.82
N SER A 570 3.50 -21.13 -23.69
CA SER A 570 3.49 -22.47 -23.10
C SER A 570 4.93 -23.00 -22.93
N ILE A 571 5.19 -24.25 -23.34
CA ILE A 571 6.51 -24.88 -23.25
C ILE A 571 7.60 -24.17 -24.08
N GLU A 572 7.23 -23.48 -25.17
CA GLU A 572 8.20 -22.69 -25.95
C GLU A 572 8.69 -21.46 -25.18
N GLY A 573 7.93 -20.99 -24.19
CA GLY A 573 8.32 -19.88 -23.31
C GLY A 573 9.61 -20.15 -22.53
N PHE A 574 9.98 -21.42 -22.29
CA PHE A 574 11.27 -21.77 -21.71
C PHE A 574 12.48 -21.43 -22.60
N LYS A 575 12.25 -21.21 -23.91
CA LYS A 575 13.29 -20.82 -24.87
C LYS A 575 13.32 -19.30 -25.11
N ALA A 576 12.44 -18.53 -24.44
CA ALA A 576 12.37 -17.09 -24.58
C ALA A 576 13.72 -16.43 -24.18
N PRO A 577 14.34 -15.60 -25.05
CA PRO A 577 15.62 -14.96 -24.74
C PRO A 577 15.58 -14.12 -23.46
N GLU A 578 14.49 -13.40 -23.23
CA GLU A 578 14.28 -12.56 -22.05
C GLU A 578 14.15 -13.38 -20.76
N LEU A 579 13.66 -14.62 -20.83
CA LEU A 579 13.65 -15.52 -19.69
C LEU A 579 15.08 -15.96 -19.34
N ALA A 580 15.89 -16.31 -20.35
CA ALA A 580 17.29 -16.67 -20.14
C ALA A 580 18.07 -15.50 -19.50
N GLU A 581 17.79 -14.27 -19.95
CA GLU A 581 18.36 -13.05 -19.39
C GLU A 581 17.96 -12.84 -17.91
N ALA A 582 16.66 -12.98 -17.57
CA ALA A 582 16.17 -12.85 -16.19
C ALA A 582 16.78 -13.89 -15.24
N MET A 583 17.10 -15.08 -15.75
CA MET A 583 17.66 -16.19 -14.98
C MET A 583 19.18 -16.17 -14.88
N GLN A 584 19.87 -15.35 -15.69
CA GLN A 584 21.34 -15.30 -15.78
C GLN A 584 22.01 -15.09 -14.42
N HIS A 585 21.41 -14.28 -13.55
CA HIS A 585 21.93 -13.97 -12.22
C HIS A 585 21.20 -14.72 -11.09
N CYS A 586 20.34 -15.70 -11.37
CA CYS A 586 19.72 -16.47 -10.28
C CYS A 586 20.80 -17.30 -9.58
N VAL A 587 20.93 -17.12 -8.26
CA VAL A 587 21.84 -17.89 -7.43
C VAL A 587 20.98 -18.79 -6.55
N GLY A 588 20.95 -20.09 -6.85
CA GLY A 588 20.12 -21.06 -6.14
C GLY A 588 18.83 -21.48 -6.87
N CYS A 589 18.63 -20.98 -8.09
CA CYS A 589 17.98 -21.75 -9.16
C CYS A 589 19.07 -22.63 -9.81
#